data_AF-A0AA90NLT3-F1
#
_entry.id   AF-A0AA90NLT3-F1
#
_cell.length_a   1.000
_cell.length_b   1.000
_cell.length_c   1.000
_cell.angle_alpha   90.00
_cell.angle_beta   90.00
_cell.angle_gamma   90.00
#
_symmetry.space_group_name_H-M   'P 1'
#
loop_
_entity.id
_entity.type
_entity.pdbx_description
1 polymer ?
#
loop_
_entity_poly.entity_id
_entity_poly.type
_entity_poly.pdbx_seq_one_letter_code
_entity_poly.pdbx_strand_id
1 'polypeptide(L)' 'MGCSQRDIAEIIDTSQSTVSRELARNTGERGYRHRQAQGRTDRLRTESARASRMMPKMIEVIESKLRAEWSPEQISD' A
#
# COMPACT_ATOMS: atom_id res chain seq x y z
N MET A 1 11.26 21.96 -23.17
CA MET A 1 9.95 21.30 -23.37
C MET A 1 9.83 20.19 -22.34
N GLY A 2 8.78 20.20 -21.51
CA GLY A 2 8.51 19.10 -20.60
C GLY A 2 7.76 17.98 -21.34
N CYS A 3 7.99 16.72 -20.98
CA CYS A 3 7.18 15.60 -21.48
C CYS A 3 5.75 15.75 -20.97
N SER A 4 4.75 15.54 -21.83
CA SER A 4 3.37 15.49 -21.39
C SER A 4 3.14 14.24 -20.54
N GLN A 5 2.10 14.25 -19.70
CA GLN A 5 1.73 13.06 -18.93
C GLN A 5 1.34 11.88 -19.84
N ARG A 6 0.89 12.15 -21.08
CA ARG A 6 0.60 11.11 -22.07
C ARG A 6 1.89 10.44 -22.55
N ASP A 7 2.91 11.24 -22.87
CA ASP A 7 4.21 10.71 -23.33
C ASP A 7 4.87 9.86 -22.24
N ILE A 8 4.82 10.34 -20.98
CA ILE A 8 5.32 9.58 -19.84
C ILE A 8 4.58 8.26 -19.69
N ALA A 9 3.25 8.29 -19.83
CA ALA A 9 2.41 7.11 -19.68
C ALA A 9 2.69 6.07 -20.77
N GLU A 10 2.91 6.50 -22.01
CA GLU A 10 3.30 5.63 -23.13
C GLU A 10 4.69 5.01 -22.91
N ILE A 11 5.66 5.78 -22.41
CA ILE A 11 7.03 5.29 -22.13
C ILE A 11 7.03 4.21 -21.04
N ILE A 12 6.18 4.31 -20.03
CA ILE A 12 6.13 3.37 -18.89
C ILE A 12 4.98 2.37 -18.98
N ASP A 13 4.34 2.27 -20.15
CA ASP A 13 3.22 1.36 -20.43
C ASP A 13 2.08 1.44 -19.40
N THR A 14 1.56 2.65 -19.19
CA THR A 14 0.43 2.88 -18.29
C THR A 14 -0.57 3.90 -18.86
N SER A 15 -1.69 4.10 -18.17
CA SER A 15 -2.65 5.14 -18.55
C SER A 15 -2.18 6.52 -18.08
N GLN A 16 -2.49 7.57 -18.84
CA GLN A 16 -2.25 8.95 -18.39
C GLN A 16 -2.93 9.24 -17.04
N SER A 17 -4.09 8.64 -16.77
CA SER A 17 -4.78 8.78 -15.48
C SER A 17 -3.96 8.20 -14.32
N THR A 18 -3.15 7.17 -14.56
CA THR A 18 -2.24 6.58 -13.56
C THR A 18 -1.15 7.59 -13.21
N VAL A 19 -0.52 8.20 -14.22
CA VAL A 19 0.51 9.23 -14.04
C VAL A 19 -0.06 10.45 -13.30
N SER A 20 -1.25 10.90 -13.69
CA SER A 20 -1.94 12.02 -13.04
C SER A 20 -2.20 11.74 -11.55
N ARG A 21 -2.74 10.56 -11.23
CA ARG A 21 -3.01 10.14 -9.84
C ARG A 21 -1.73 10.01 -9.02
N GLU A 22 -0.67 9.47 -9.61
CA GLU A 22 0.65 9.36 -8.98
C GLU A 22 1.22 10.74 -8.65
N LEU A 23 1.21 11.67 -9.62
CA LEU A 23 1.65 13.05 -9.40
C LEU A 23 0.82 13.75 -8.33
N ALA A 24 -0.51 13.64 -8.37
CA ALA A 24 -1.38 14.26 -7.37
C ALA A 24 -1.12 13.73 -5.95
N ARG A 25 -0.86 12.43 -5.81
CA ARG A 25 -0.60 11.78 -4.52
C ARG A 25 0.79 12.10 -3.96
N ASN A 26 1.79 12.18 -4.84
CA ASN A 26 3.21 12.16 -4.44
C ASN A 26 3.99 13.45 -4.74
N THR A 27 3.35 14.47 -5.30
CA THR A 27 3.93 15.82 -5.37
C THR A 27 4.05 16.41 -3.97
N GLY A 28 5.22 16.97 -3.64
CA GLY A 28 5.45 17.75 -2.43
C GLY A 28 5.54 19.25 -2.73
N GLU A 29 5.87 20.05 -1.71
CA GLU A 29 5.98 21.51 -1.83
C GLU A 29 7.02 21.99 -2.87
N ARG A 30 7.95 21.11 -3.26
CA ARG A 30 9.00 21.38 -4.26
C ARG A 30 8.84 20.54 -5.53
N GLY A 31 7.61 20.12 -5.85
CA GLY A 31 7.31 19.27 -7.00
C GLY A 31 7.46 17.77 -6.72
N TYR A 32 7.47 16.97 -7.79
CA TYR A 32 7.57 15.52 -7.72
C TYR A 32 9.00 15.06 -7.38
N ARG A 33 9.13 14.14 -6.42
CA ARG A 33 10.42 13.52 -6.04
C ARG A 33 10.24 12.02 -5.80
N HIS A 34 10.75 11.20 -6.71
CA HIS A 34 10.58 9.74 -6.69
C HIS A 34 10.98 9.08 -5.35
N ARG A 35 12.08 9.51 -4.71
CA ARG A 35 12.48 8.98 -3.39
C ARG A 35 11.47 9.25 -2.29
N GLN A 36 10.79 10.42 -2.32
CA GLN A 36 9.75 10.73 -1.35
C GLN A 36 8.48 9.93 -1.63
N ALA A 37 8.10 9.80 -2.90
CA ALA A 37 6.97 8.98 -3.34
C ALA A 37 7.13 7.53 -2.84
N GLN A 38 8.29 6.93 -3.12
CA GLN A 38 8.63 5.57 -2.69
C GLN A 38 8.59 5.45 -1.16
N GLY A 39 9.24 6.37 -0.43
CA GLY A 39 9.23 6.35 1.03
C GLY A 39 7.83 6.45 1.65
N ARG A 40 6.92 7.24 1.06
CA ARG A 40 5.52 7.29 1.49
C ARG A 40 4.82 5.96 1.25
N THR A 41 4.98 5.37 0.06
CA THR A 41 4.36 4.09 -0.28
C THR A 41 4.86 2.97 0.65
N ASP A 42 6.15 2.91 0.93
CA ASP A 42 6.72 1.89 1.83
C ASP A 42 6.23 2.07 3.28
N ARG A 43 6.11 3.32 3.73
CA ARG A 43 5.50 3.63 5.02
C ARG A 43 4.04 3.18 5.09
N LEU A 44 3.22 3.54 4.10
CA LEU A 44 1.82 3.13 4.06
C LEU A 44 1.65 1.61 3.99
N ARG A 45 2.52 0.90 3.24
CA ARG A 45 2.52 -0.57 3.19
C ARG A 45 2.83 -1.19 4.54
N THR A 46 3.82 -0.67 5.27
CA THR A 46 4.19 -1.18 6.59
C THR A 46 3.13 -0.87 7.65
N GLU A 47 2.52 0.32 7.61
CA GLU A 47 1.44 0.71 8.54
C GLU A 47 0.15 -0.09 8.28
N SER A 48 -0.29 -0.20 7.02
CA SER A 48 -1.53 -0.90 6.66
C SER A 48 -1.48 -2.41 6.93
N ALA A 49 -0.35 -3.07 6.67
CA ALA A 49 -0.21 -4.50 6.92
C ALA A 49 -0.28 -4.87 8.41
N ARG A 50 0.18 -3.99 9.30
CA ARG A 50 0.13 -4.22 10.76
C ARG A 50 -1.27 -3.98 11.32
N ALA A 51 -1.91 -2.90 10.88
CA ALA A 51 -3.23 -2.50 11.38
C ALA A 51 -4.30 -3.56 11.10
N SER A 52 -4.29 -4.21 9.93
CA SER A 52 -5.32 -5.20 9.59
C SER A 52 -5.11 -6.57 10.24
N ARG A 53 -3.86 -6.98 10.49
CA ARG A 53 -3.52 -8.32 11.00
C ARG A 53 -3.72 -8.49 12.51
N MET A 54 -3.56 -7.42 13.29
CA MET A 54 -3.55 -7.49 14.76
C MET A 54 -4.61 -6.59 15.39
N MET A 55 -5.81 -6.57 14.80
CA MET A 55 -6.95 -5.93 15.45
C MET A 55 -7.31 -6.69 16.73
N PRO A 56 -7.67 -6.02 17.84
CA PRO A 56 -8.01 -6.69 19.11
C PRO A 56 -9.05 -7.80 18.96
N LYS A 57 -10.09 -7.57 18.14
CA LYS A 57 -11.11 -8.56 17.80
C LYS A 57 -10.54 -9.80 17.07
N MET A 58 -9.54 -9.61 16.21
CA MET A 58 -8.89 -10.72 15.51
C MET A 58 -8.03 -11.54 16.47
N ILE A 59 -7.32 -10.88 17.39
CA ILE A 59 -6.52 -11.54 18.43
C ILE A 59 -7.44 -12.38 19.33
N GLU A 60 -8.57 -11.84 19.76
CA GLU A 60 -9.55 -12.57 20.58
C GLU A 60 -10.08 -13.83 19.88
N VAL A 61 -10.34 -13.75 18.56
CA VAL A 61 -10.74 -14.91 17.75
C VAL A 61 -9.63 -15.95 17.68
N ILE A 62 -8.38 -15.53 17.44
CA ILE A 62 -7.22 -16.42 17.41
C ILE A 62 -7.04 -17.11 18.77
N GLU A 63 -7.08 -16.37 19.88
CA GLU A 63 -6.95 -16.90 21.24
C GLU A 63 -8.09 -17.85 21.62
N SER A 64 -9.31 -17.58 21.15
CA SER A 64 -10.45 -18.50 21.32
C SER A 64 -10.24 -19.82 20.58
N LYS A 65 -9.81 -19.77 19.31
CA LYS A 65 -9.52 -20.97 18.53
C LYS A 65 -8.31 -21.76 19.08
N LEU A 66 -7.27 -21.08 19.57
CA LEU A 66 -6.12 -21.72 20.22
C LEU A 66 -6.53 -22.47 21.49
N ARG A 67 -7.41 -21.87 22.31
CA ARG A 67 -7.96 -22.55 23.51
C ARG A 67 -8.83 -23.76 23.17
N ALA A 68 -9.39 -23.80 21.97
CA ALA A 68 -10.11 -24.94 21.44
C ALA A 68 -9.20 -26.00 20.77
N GLU A 69 -7.87 -25.87 20.89
CA GLU A 69 -6.86 -26.78 20.33
C GLU A 69 -6.82 -26.85 18.80
N TRP A 70 -7.25 -25.79 18.11
CA TRP A 70 -7.19 -25.73 16.65
C TRP A 70 -5.73 -25.58 16.18
N SER A 71 -5.37 -26.28 15.09
CA SER A 71 -4.06 -26.12 14.46
C SER A 71 -3.92 -24.75 13.78
N PRO A 72 -2.69 -24.23 13.63
CA PRO A 72 -2.44 -22.95 12.94
C PRO A 72 -3.06 -22.90 11.54
N GLU A 73 -3.01 -24.00 10.78
CA GLU A 73 -3.62 -24.11 9.46
C GLU A 73 -5.15 -23.88 9.51
N GLN A 74 -5.84 -24.49 10.48
CA GLN A 74 -7.30 -24.32 10.68
C GLN A 74 -7.69 -22.92 11.20
N ILE A 75 -6.75 -22.21 11.81
CA ILE A 75 -6.98 -20.83 12.27
C ILE A 75 -6.85 -19.86 11.08
N SER A 76 -5.98 -20.18 10.12
CA SER A 76 -5.68 -19.35 8.94
C SER A 76 -6.61 -19.56 7.73
N ASP A 77 -7.35 -20.67 7.68
CA ASP A 77 -8.47 -20.89 6.74
C ASP A 77 -9.69 -20.02 7.07
#